data_AF-A0AAV3EMK6-F1
#
_entry.id   AF-A0AAV3EMK6-F1
#
_cell.length_a   1.000
_cell.length_b   1.000
_cell.length_c   1.000
_cell.angle_alpha   90.00
_cell.angle_beta   90.00
_cell.angle_gamma   90.00
#
_symmetry.space_group_name_H-M   'P 1'
#
loop_
_entity.id
_entity.type
_entity.pdbx_description
1 polymer ?
#
loop_
_entity_poly.entity_id
_entity_poly.type
_entity_poly.pdbx_seq_one_letter_code
_entity_poly.pdbx_strand_id
1 'polypeptide(L)'
;MTKTQKKWIKRWENKRRKGFVNYIMIQTLMIGGGVISGKLIGVALFTNQRQWGEFFASLPTVVITILVVSILLNSLAWCIGERRYKNLINQQEHT
;
A
#
# COMPACT_ATOMS: atom_id res chain seq x y z
N MET A 1 -23.36 -15.99 6.03
CA MET A 1 -22.08 -15.48 5.46
C MET A 1 -21.87 -15.96 4.02
N THR A 2 -21.50 -15.08 3.10
CA THR A 2 -21.32 -15.42 1.66
C THR A 2 -19.96 -16.07 1.37
N LYS A 3 -19.84 -16.82 0.26
CA LYS A 3 -18.56 -17.43 -0.19
C LYS A 3 -17.45 -16.38 -0.37
N THR A 4 -17.80 -15.17 -0.79
CA THR A 4 -16.86 -14.05 -0.98
C THR A 4 -16.35 -13.50 0.35
N GLN A 5 -17.21 -13.37 1.38
CA GLN A 5 -16.80 -12.97 2.73
C GLN A 5 -15.83 -13.98 3.35
N LYS A 6 -16.11 -15.29 3.27
CA LYS A 6 -15.19 -16.33 3.77
C LYS A 6 -13.82 -16.29 3.09
N LYS A 7 -13.79 -16.14 1.75
CA LYS A 7 -12.54 -15.97 0.99
C LYS A 7 -11.78 -14.71 1.40
N TRP A 8 -12.48 -13.60 1.64
CA TRP A 8 -11.87 -12.35 2.09
C TRP A 8 -11.24 -12.49 3.48
N ILE A 9 -11.94 -13.10 4.44
CA ILE A 9 -11.43 -13.35 5.80
C ILE A 9 -10.13 -14.17 5.75
N LYS A 10 -10.11 -15.29 5.03
CA LYS A 10 -8.90 -16.13 4.91
C LYS A 10 -7.71 -15.35 4.34
N ARG A 11 -7.95 -14.46 3.37
CA ARG A 11 -6.90 -13.58 2.83
C ARG A 11 -6.46 -12.52 3.84
N TRP A 12 -7.40 -11.94 4.58
CA TRP A 12 -7.12 -10.94 5.61
C TRP A 12 -6.31 -11.54 6.76
N GLU A 13 -6.67 -12.73 7.23
CA GLU A 13 -5.97 -13.47 8.27
C GLU A 13 -4.52 -13.78 7.88
N ASN A 14 -4.29 -14.23 6.64
CA ASN A 14 -2.93 -14.41 6.11
C ASN A 14 -2.13 -13.10 6.09
N LYS A 15 -2.75 -11.96 5.77
CA LYS A 15 -2.08 -10.65 5.84
C LYS A 15 -1.80 -10.25 7.29
N ARG A 16 -2.78 -10.47 8.18
CA ARG A 16 -2.71 -10.17 9.61
C ARG A 16 -1.60 -10.95 10.31
N ARG A 17 -1.42 -12.23 9.96
CA ARG A 17 -0.37 -13.09 10.50
C ARG A 17 1.04 -12.55 10.23
N LYS A 18 1.24 -11.88 9.08
CA LYS A 18 2.53 -11.24 8.75
C LYS A 18 2.76 -9.92 9.51
N GLY A 19 1.72 -9.38 10.13
CA GLY A 19 1.79 -8.17 10.94
C GLY A 19 1.59 -6.87 10.17
N PHE A 20 1.31 -5.82 10.95
CA PHE A 20 1.05 -4.46 10.47
C PHE A 20 2.23 -3.85 9.71
N VAL A 21 3.43 -3.99 10.25
CA VAL A 21 4.66 -3.44 9.65
C VAL A 21 4.92 -4.04 8.27
N ASN A 22 4.80 -5.37 8.15
CA ASN A 22 5.00 -6.04 6.87
C ASN A 22 3.92 -5.65 5.83
N TYR A 23 2.68 -5.42 6.28
CA TYR A 23 1.61 -4.92 5.41
C TYR A 23 1.93 -3.53 4.86
N ILE A 24 2.32 -2.59 5.74
CA ILE A 24 2.72 -1.24 5.33
C ILE A 24 3.93 -1.29 4.41
N MET A 25 4.95 -2.07 4.75
CA MET A 25 6.18 -2.16 3.96
C MET A 25 5.91 -2.65 2.53
N ILE A 26 5.16 -3.74 2.37
CA ILE A 26 4.84 -4.30 1.05
C ILE A 26 3.99 -3.33 0.22
N GLN A 27 2.98 -2.69 0.83
CA GLN A 27 2.16 -1.71 0.10
C GLN A 27 2.95 -0.47 -0.30
N THR A 28 3.79 0.02 0.61
CA THR A 28 4.63 1.19 0.34
C THR A 28 5.66 0.89 -0.75
N LEU A 29 6.23 -0.32 -0.79
CA LEU A 29 7.09 -0.76 -1.89
C LEU A 29 6.35 -0.82 -3.22
N MET A 30 5.12 -1.34 -3.26
CA MET A 30 4.34 -1.39 -4.50
C MET A 30 3.96 0.01 -5.01
N ILE A 31 3.50 0.89 -4.11
CA ILE A 31 3.13 2.27 -4.45
C ILE A 31 4.37 3.05 -4.88
N GLY A 32 5.44 2.99 -4.08
CA GLY A 32 6.69 3.70 -4.35
C GLY A 32 7.35 3.22 -5.64
N GLY A 33 7.40 1.90 -5.86
CA GLY A 33 7.88 1.32 -7.10
C GLY A 33 7.09 1.82 -8.31
N GLY A 34 5.76 1.86 -8.23
CA GLY A 34 4.91 2.40 -9.29
C GLY A 34 5.17 3.88 -9.59
N VAL A 35 5.26 4.71 -8.55
CA VAL A 35 5.50 6.16 -8.71
C VAL A 35 6.87 6.43 -9.31
N ILE A 36 7.93 5.78 -8.79
CA ILE A 36 9.29 5.96 -9.29
C ILE A 36 9.40 5.47 -10.73
N SER A 37 8.83 4.29 -11.05
CA SER A 37 8.86 3.75 -12.41
C SER A 37 8.10 4.64 -13.40
N GLY A 38 6.93 5.16 -13.01
CA GLY A 38 6.17 6.09 -13.84
C GLY A 38 6.93 7.37 -14.13
N LYS A 39 7.59 7.94 -13.11
CA LYS A 39 8.45 9.12 -13.29
C LYS A 39 9.67 8.82 -14.18
N LEU A 40 10.31 7.66 -13.99
CA LEU A 40 11.44 7.21 -14.82
C LEU A 40 11.04 7.09 -16.29
N ILE A 41 9.90 6.46 -16.58
CA ILE A 41 9.37 6.33 -17.94
C ILE A 41 9.08 7.72 -18.52
N GLY A 42 8.48 8.62 -17.74
CA GLY A 42 8.21 9.99 -18.16
C GLY A 42 9.48 10.75 -18.54
N VAL A 43 10.53 10.65 -17.72
CA VAL A 43 11.83 11.25 -18.03
C VAL A 43 12.44 10.58 -19.27
N ALA A 44 12.47 9.25 -19.33
CA ALA A 44 13.07 8.52 -20.44
C ALA A 44 12.42 8.80 -21.79
N LEU A 45 11.10 9.00 -21.84
CA LEU A 45 10.36 9.19 -23.09
C LEU A 45 10.26 10.66 -23.54
N PHE A 46 10.30 11.62 -22.61
CA PHE A 46 9.92 13.00 -22.91
C PHE A 46 11.01 14.05 -22.60
N THR A 47 12.23 13.66 -22.19
CA THR A 47 13.22 14.64 -21.71
C THR A 47 14.65 14.49 -22.23
N ASN A 48 15.35 15.63 -22.34
CA ASN A 48 16.78 15.71 -22.68
C ASN A 48 17.67 15.47 -21.43
N GLN A 49 18.96 15.17 -21.65
CA GLN A 49 19.94 14.73 -20.64
C GLN A 49 20.01 15.59 -19.36
N ARG A 50 19.66 16.88 -19.43
CA ARG A 50 19.63 17.82 -18.29
C ARG A 50 18.56 17.50 -17.24
N GLN A 51 17.43 16.90 -17.61
CA GLN A 51 16.32 16.61 -16.68
C GLN A 51 16.55 15.37 -15.81
N TRP A 52 17.54 14.53 -16.14
CA TRP A 52 17.97 13.44 -15.27
C TRP A 52 18.55 13.96 -13.95
N GLY A 53 19.31 15.06 -13.98
CA GLY A 53 19.86 15.68 -12.78
C GLY A 53 18.77 16.19 -11.82
N GLU A 54 17.75 16.86 -12.36
CA GLU A 54 16.60 17.32 -11.59
C GLU A 54 15.77 16.15 -11.04
N PHE A 55 15.63 15.07 -11.81
CA PHE A 55 14.99 13.85 -11.36
C PHE A 55 15.69 13.27 -10.12
N PHE A 56 17.00 13.02 -10.19
CA PHE A 56 17.76 12.46 -9.08
C PHE A 56 17.80 13.40 -7.87
N ALA A 57 17.88 14.72 -8.08
CA ALA A 57 17.81 15.72 -7.00
C ALA A 57 16.45 15.72 -6.29
N SER A 58 15.35 15.44 -7.01
CA SER A 58 13.99 15.39 -6.45
C SER A 58 13.64 14.06 -5.77
N LEU A 59 14.40 12.99 -6.02
CA LEU A 59 14.10 11.65 -5.52
C LEU A 59 13.97 11.57 -3.98
N PRO A 60 14.86 12.17 -3.17
CA PRO A 60 14.74 12.10 -1.71
C PRO A 60 13.40 12.65 -1.22
N THR A 61 13.00 13.83 -1.70
CA THR A 61 11.74 14.47 -1.33
C THR A 61 10.53 13.63 -1.76
N VAL A 62 10.59 13.06 -2.97
CA VAL A 62 9.55 12.13 -3.47
C VAL A 62 9.45 10.88 -2.59
N VAL A 63 10.57 10.27 -2.24
CA VAL A 63 10.60 9.08 -1.37
C VAL A 63 10.00 9.38 0.00
N ILE A 64 10.41 10.49 0.63
CA ILE A 64 9.85 10.92 1.93
C ILE A 64 8.34 11.12 1.82
N THR A 65 7.88 11.79 0.76
CA THR A 65 6.45 12.04 0.55
C THR A 65 5.67 10.74 0.39
N ILE A 66 6.19 9.79 -0.41
CA ILE A 66 5.60 8.46 -0.59
C ILE A 66 5.55 7.71 0.74
N LEU A 67 6.61 7.74 1.55
CA LEU A 67 6.63 7.08 2.86
C LEU A 67 5.56 7.66 3.78
N VAL A 68 5.51 8.99 3.95
CA VAL A 68 4.55 9.65 4.84
C VAL A 68 3.10 9.35 4.41
N VAL A 69 2.79 9.54 3.13
CA VAL A 69 1.43 9.31 2.61
C VAL A 69 1.06 7.83 2.68
N SER A 70 1.97 6.93 2.31
CA SER A 70 1.70 5.48 2.34
C SER A 70 1.51 4.97 3.75
N ILE A 71 2.31 5.41 4.73
CA ILE A 71 2.16 5.02 6.13
C ILE A 71 0.78 5.44 6.64
N LEU A 72 0.37 6.69 6.40
CA LEU A 72 -0.93 7.20 6.84
C LEU A 72 -2.08 6.42 6.20
N LEU A 73 -2.09 6.29 4.86
CA LEU A 73 -3.16 5.58 4.14
C LEU A 73 -3.22 4.09 4.50
N ASN A 74 -2.07 3.41 4.57
CA ASN A 74 -2.03 1.99 4.88
C ASN A 74 -2.41 1.73 6.35
N SER A 75 -2.13 2.66 7.26
CA SER A 75 -2.58 2.57 8.66
C SER A 75 -4.11 2.66 8.79
N LEU A 76 -4.73 3.61 8.08
CA LEU A 76 -6.18 3.73 8.00
C LEU A 76 -6.82 2.50 7.35
N ALA A 77 -6.26 2.03 6.24
CA ALA A 77 -6.73 0.82 5.56
C ALA A 77 -6.67 -0.42 6.46
N TRP A 78 -5.61 -0.55 7.26
CA TRP A 78 -5.50 -1.61 8.26
C TRP A 78 -6.57 -1.51 9.33
N CYS A 79 -6.80 -0.32 9.89
CA CYS A 79 -7.84 -0.10 10.91
C CYS A 79 -9.24 -0.45 10.39
N ILE A 80 -9.56 -0.03 9.17
CA ILE A 80 -10.83 -0.36 8.50
C ILE A 80 -10.94 -1.89 8.29
N GLY A 81 -9.86 -2.53 7.85
CA GLY A 81 -9.82 -3.99 7.67
C GLY A 81 -10.01 -4.76 8.97
N GLU A 82 -9.40 -4.30 10.07
CA GLU A 82 -9.59 -4.86 11.41
C GLU A 82 -11.03 -4.71 11.91
N ARG A 83 -11.64 -3.53 11.75
CA ARG A 83 -13.06 -3.32 12.08
C ARG A 83 -13.96 -4.25 11.28
N ARG A 84 -13.73 -4.36 9.97
CA ARG A 84 -14.49 -5.26 9.09
C ARG A 84 -14.33 -6.72 9.50
N TYR A 85 -13.11 -7.15 9.85
CA TYR A 85 -12.83 -8.50 10.29
C TYR A 85 -13.58 -8.84 11.58
N LYS A 86 -13.53 -7.97 12.60
CA LYS A 86 -14.28 -8.15 13.85
C LYS A 86 -15.78 -8.23 13.61
N ASN A 87 -16.35 -7.32 12.81
CA ASN A 87 -17.78 -7.36 12.50
C ASN A 87 -18.20 -8.66 11.82
N LEU A 88 -17.40 -9.17 10.88
CA LEU A 88 -17.73 -10.41 10.16
C LEU A 88 -17.59 -11.66 11.04
N ILE A 89 -16.66 -11.68 11.99
CA ILE A 89 -16.53 -12.78 12.95
C ILE A 89 -17.67 -12.75 13.98
N ASN A 90 -18.01 -11.58 14.53
CA ASN A 90 -19.14 -11.47 15.45
C ASN A 90 -20.46 -11.90 14.79
N GLN A 91 -20.66 -11.57 13.51
CA GLN A 91 -21.81 -12.06 12.75
C GLN A 91 -21.81 -13.59 12.58
N GLN A 92 -20.63 -14.23 12.58
CA GLN A 92 -20.51 -15.68 12.50
C GLN A 92 -20.79 -16.37 13.84
N GLU A 93 -20.45 -15.75 14.97
CA GLU A 93 -20.73 -16.31 16.31
C GLU A 93 -22.20 -16.18 16.73
N HIS A 94 -22.91 -15.18 16.20
CA HIS A 94 -24.34 -14.96 16.47
C HIS A 94 -25.29 -15.70 15.51
N THR A 95 -24.78 -16.49 14.54
CA THR A 95 -25.58 -17.31 13.63
C THR A 95 -25.35 -18.79 13.90
#